data_AF-C7RIA5-F1
#
_entry.id   AF-C7RIA5-F1
#
_cell.length_a   1.000
_cell.length_b   1.000
_cell.length_c   1.000
_cell.angle_alpha   90.00
_cell.angle_beta   90.00
_cell.angle_gamma   90.00
#
_symmetry.space_group_name_H-M   'P 1'
#
loop_
_entity.id
_entity.type
_entity.pdbx_description
1 polymer ?
#
loop_
_entity_poly.entity_id
_entity_poly.type
_entity_poly.pdbx_seq_one_letter_code
_entity_poly.pdbx_strand_id
1 'polypeptide(L)'
;MADSIIKLREQGINSITQLDDLIKKSADDRQDLLDKIKKFETEMKSLSQDMENINTINKYREIYKYHKKNPEDKQFAEEYYSELSVYKIAAKEILESYKKLPNTKEILSKLDKLQEKKNTLMQEYSLNKEQFYDLVQYRKNYENYYGKEVER
;
A
#
# COMPACT_ATOMS: atom_id res chain seq x y z
N MET A 1 -25.91 -27.52 10.12
CA MET A 1 -26.07 -27.91 8.71
C MET A 1 -27.34 -27.31 8.12
N ALA A 2 -28.53 -27.61 8.66
CA ALA A 2 -29.78 -26.92 8.27
C ALA A 2 -29.73 -25.41 8.52
N ASP A 3 -29.17 -24.97 9.66
CA ASP A 3 -29.04 -23.54 10.00
C ASP A 3 -28.20 -22.75 8.97
N SER A 4 -27.21 -23.38 8.34
CA SER A 4 -26.38 -22.73 7.31
C SER A 4 -27.17 -22.50 6.02
N ILE A 5 -28.05 -23.43 5.64
CA ILE A 5 -28.93 -23.31 4.46
C ILE A 5 -30.01 -22.26 4.71
N ILE A 6 -30.56 -22.19 5.93
CA ILE A 6 -31.51 -21.16 6.33
C ILE A 6 -30.86 -19.77 6.25
N LYS A 7 -29.65 -19.61 6.79
CA LYS A 7 -28.88 -18.35 6.70
C LYS A 7 -28.59 -17.91 5.26
N LEU A 8 -28.24 -18.85 4.37
CA LEU A 8 -28.04 -18.53 2.95
C LEU A 8 -29.32 -17.96 2.31
N ARG A 9 -30.48 -18.57 2.59
CA ARG A 9 -31.77 -18.07 2.09
C ARG A 9 -32.16 -16.74 2.71
N GLU A 10 -31.89 -16.53 4.00
CA GLU A 10 -32.07 -15.22 4.67
C GLU A 10 -31.23 -14.12 4.02
N GLN A 11 -30.03 -14.47 3.52
CA GLN A 11 -29.16 -13.59 2.76
C GLN A 11 -29.55 -13.49 1.26
N GLY A 12 -30.66 -14.10 0.85
CA GLY A 12 -31.16 -14.09 -0.53
C GLY A 12 -30.39 -14.99 -1.50
N ILE A 13 -29.50 -15.86 -1.00
CA ILE A 13 -28.73 -16.82 -1.78
C ILE A 13 -29.56 -18.10 -1.92
N ASN A 14 -30.12 -18.31 -3.10
CA ASN A 14 -31.11 -19.35 -3.36
C ASN A 14 -30.53 -20.56 -4.11
N SER A 15 -29.30 -20.48 -4.62
CA SER A 15 -28.66 -21.58 -5.33
C SER A 15 -27.16 -21.68 -5.05
N ILE A 16 -26.61 -22.88 -5.28
CA ILE A 16 -25.16 -23.12 -5.18
C ILE A 16 -24.39 -22.29 -6.21
N THR A 17 -24.92 -22.10 -7.42
CA THR A 17 -24.29 -21.27 -8.45
C THR A 17 -24.18 -19.81 -8.00
N GLN A 18 -25.22 -19.26 -7.35
CA GLN A 18 -25.16 -17.91 -6.78
C GLN A 18 -24.10 -17.81 -5.68
N LEU A 19 -23.99 -18.84 -4.83
CA LEU A 19 -22.96 -18.89 -3.79
C LEU A 19 -21.55 -18.93 -4.41
N ASP A 20 -21.36 -19.71 -5.47
CA ASP A 20 -20.10 -19.84 -6.18
C ASP A 20 -19.68 -18.53 -6.87
N ASP A 21 -20.63 -17.84 -7.50
CA ASP A 21 -20.41 -16.53 -8.11
C ASP A 21 -20.03 -15.48 -7.05
N LEU A 22 -20.67 -15.51 -5.88
CA LEU A 22 -20.33 -14.63 -4.75
C LEU A 22 -18.94 -14.90 -4.18
N ILE A 23 -18.54 -16.18 -4.05
CA ILE A 23 -17.18 -16.56 -3.63
C ILE A 23 -16.15 -16.04 -4.63
N LYS A 24 -16.40 -16.23 -5.92
CA LYS A 24 -15.52 -15.74 -6.99
C LYS A 24 -15.40 -14.22 -6.96
N LYS A 25 -16.52 -13.51 -6.93
CA LYS A 25 -16.54 -12.06 -6.83
C LYS A 25 -15.81 -11.55 -5.60
N SER A 26 -16.05 -12.16 -4.44
CA SER A 26 -15.35 -11.80 -3.20
C SER A 26 -13.84 -11.99 -3.31
N ALA A 27 -13.38 -13.06 -3.97
CA ALA A 27 -11.96 -13.28 -4.24
C ALA A 27 -11.36 -12.23 -5.20
N ASP A 28 -12.08 -11.86 -6.25
CA ASP A 28 -11.67 -10.83 -7.22
C ASP A 28 -11.60 -9.45 -6.52
N ASP A 29 -12.64 -9.07 -5.79
CA ASP A 29 -12.70 -7.82 -5.01
C ASP A 29 -11.55 -7.74 -3.99
N ARG A 30 -11.21 -8.87 -3.36
CA ARG A 30 -10.08 -8.97 -2.42
C ARG A 30 -8.75 -8.67 -3.10
N GLN A 31 -8.55 -9.22 -4.29
CA GLN A 31 -7.33 -9.01 -5.07
C GLN A 31 -7.20 -7.54 -5.48
N ASP A 32 -8.30 -6.93 -5.94
CA ASP A 32 -8.35 -5.52 -6.28
C ASP A 32 -8.02 -4.60 -5.09
N LEU A 33 -8.54 -4.93 -3.89
CA LEU A 33 -8.22 -4.21 -2.66
C LEU A 33 -6.72 -4.30 -2.33
N LEU A 34 -6.12 -5.49 -2.41
CA LEU A 34 -4.69 -5.69 -2.18
C LEU A 34 -3.84 -4.88 -3.16
N ASP A 35 -4.20 -4.87 -4.43
CA ASP A 35 -3.43 -4.15 -5.46
C ASP A 35 -3.53 -2.63 -5.27
N LYS A 36 -4.68 -2.11 -4.84
CA LYS A 36 -4.82 -0.70 -4.44
C LYS A 36 -3.98 -0.37 -3.21
N ILE A 37 -3.99 -1.22 -2.19
CA ILE A 37 -3.18 -1.04 -0.97
C ILE A 37 -1.69 -0.99 -1.32
N LYS A 38 -1.19 -1.93 -2.14
CA LYS A 38 0.22 -1.96 -2.58
C LYS A 38 0.61 -0.71 -3.36
N LYS A 39 -0.29 -0.17 -4.19
CA LYS A 39 -0.04 1.09 -4.91
C LYS A 39 0.17 2.26 -3.93
N PHE A 40 -0.69 2.39 -2.91
CA PHE A 40 -0.52 3.40 -1.87
C PHE A 40 0.77 3.19 -1.07
N GLU A 41 1.12 1.96 -0.71
CA GLU A 41 2.39 1.67 -0.02
C GLU A 41 3.61 2.09 -0.85
N THR A 42 3.58 1.85 -2.16
CA THR A 42 4.66 2.25 -3.07
C THR A 42 4.77 3.77 -3.17
N GLU A 43 3.64 4.47 -3.34
CA GLU A 43 3.60 5.93 -3.39
C GLU A 43 4.08 6.57 -2.08
N MET A 44 3.61 6.05 -0.93
CA MET A 44 4.04 6.49 0.39
C MET A 44 5.54 6.28 0.60
N LYS A 45 6.09 5.13 0.17
CA LYS A 45 7.53 4.87 0.26
C LYS A 45 8.34 5.89 -0.54
N SER A 46 7.88 6.23 -1.75
CA SER A 46 8.52 7.26 -2.58
C SER A 46 8.49 8.63 -1.89
N LEU A 47 7.34 9.03 -1.34
CA LEU A 47 7.19 10.31 -0.64
C LEU A 47 8.04 10.38 0.64
N SER A 48 8.18 9.27 1.36
CA SER A 48 9.08 9.18 2.52
C SER A 48 10.55 9.32 2.10
N GLN A 49 10.96 8.68 1.00
CA GLN A 49 12.30 8.85 0.45
C GLN A 49 12.57 10.30 0.03
N ASP A 50 11.60 10.96 -0.59
CA ASP A 50 11.69 12.38 -0.92
C ASP A 50 11.91 13.23 0.35
N MET A 51 11.25 12.91 1.45
CA MET A 51 11.42 13.61 2.73
C MET A 51 12.85 13.44 3.28
N GLU A 52 13.40 12.24 3.23
CA GLU A 52 14.77 11.94 3.65
C GLU A 52 15.80 12.68 2.79
N ASN A 53 15.58 12.71 1.47
CA ASN A 53 16.42 13.44 0.53
C ASN A 53 16.36 14.95 0.77
N ILE A 54 15.17 15.51 1.02
CA ILE A 54 15.03 16.93 1.37
C ILE A 54 15.78 17.25 2.67
N ASN A 55 15.65 16.39 3.68
CA ASN A 55 16.36 16.58 4.95
C ASN A 55 17.89 16.57 4.74
N THR A 56 18.39 15.61 3.97
CA THR A 56 19.80 15.50 3.58
C THR A 56 20.29 16.74 2.85
N ILE A 57 19.54 17.21 1.86
CA ILE A 57 19.84 18.44 1.12
C ILE A 57 19.92 19.63 2.07
N ASN A 58 18.97 19.77 2.99
CA ASN A 58 18.96 20.87 3.95
C ASN A 58 20.15 20.79 4.91
N LYS A 59 20.49 19.60 5.41
CA LYS A 59 21.58 19.35 6.35
C LYS A 59 22.94 19.74 5.77
N TYR A 60 23.23 19.35 4.53
CA TYR A 60 24.55 19.56 3.91
C TYR A 60 24.59 20.71 2.90
N ARG A 61 23.55 21.56 2.88
CA ARG A 61 23.43 22.68 1.93
C ARG A 61 24.62 23.63 1.99
N GLU A 62 25.08 24.00 3.18
CA GLU A 62 26.15 24.98 3.34
C GLU A 62 27.51 24.39 2.96
N ILE A 63 27.76 23.12 3.29
CA ILE A 63 28.95 22.37 2.84
C ILE A 63 29.02 22.36 1.32
N TYR A 64 27.91 21.98 0.66
CA TYR A 64 27.84 21.97 -0.79
C TYR A 64 28.02 23.36 -1.41
N LYS A 65 27.41 24.40 -0.81
CA LYS A 65 27.57 25.79 -1.27
C LYS A 65 29.01 26.27 -1.17
N TYR A 66 29.72 25.94 -0.09
CA TYR A 66 31.13 26.29 0.07
C TYR A 66 31.98 25.57 -0.99
N HIS A 67 31.85 24.26 -1.13
CA HIS A 67 32.59 23.48 -2.13
C HIS A 67 32.32 23.98 -3.56
N LYS A 68 31.07 24.33 -3.88
CA LYS A 68 30.71 24.88 -5.19
C LYS A 68 31.36 26.23 -5.49
N LYS A 69 31.59 27.07 -4.46
CA LYS A 69 32.27 28.36 -4.60
C LYS A 69 33.79 28.22 -4.62
N ASN A 70 34.32 27.20 -3.95
CA ASN A 70 35.76 26.94 -3.79
C ASN A 70 36.13 25.54 -4.33
N PRO A 71 35.98 25.29 -5.65
CA PRO A 71 36.23 23.95 -6.21
C PRO A 71 37.69 23.50 -6.10
N GLU A 72 38.65 24.43 -5.98
CA GLU A 72 40.08 24.14 -5.85
C GLU A 72 40.51 23.76 -4.42
N ASP A 73 39.62 23.91 -3.42
CA ASP A 73 39.87 23.52 -2.04
C ASP A 73 39.78 22.00 -1.88
N LYS A 74 40.85 21.32 -2.30
CA LYS A 74 40.95 19.85 -2.27
C LYS A 74 40.88 19.29 -0.86
N GLN A 75 41.47 19.98 0.12
CA GLN A 75 41.42 19.55 1.51
C GLN A 75 39.99 19.51 2.03
N PHE A 76 39.20 20.55 1.76
CA PHE A 76 37.77 20.55 2.09
C PHE A 76 37.00 19.46 1.35
N ALA A 77 37.27 19.28 0.04
CA ALA A 77 36.59 18.26 -0.76
C ALA A 77 36.86 16.83 -0.26
N GLU A 78 38.07 16.56 0.24
CA GLU A 78 38.45 15.28 0.84
C GLU A 78 37.84 15.11 2.24
N GLU A 79 37.89 16.14 3.09
CA GLU A 79 37.33 16.11 4.44
C GLU A 79 35.82 15.88 4.45
N TYR A 80 35.08 16.54 3.55
CA TYR A 80 33.61 16.47 3.45
C TYR A 80 33.13 15.60 2.28
N TYR A 81 33.98 14.69 1.80
CA TYR A 81 33.67 13.86 0.64
C TYR A 81 32.33 13.10 0.79
N SER A 82 32.10 12.53 1.97
CA SER A 82 30.91 11.74 2.29
C SER A 82 29.63 12.60 2.23
N GLU A 83 29.64 13.76 2.87
CA GLU A 83 28.53 14.71 2.91
C GLU A 83 28.21 15.25 1.52
N LEU A 84 29.24 15.62 0.75
CA LEU A 84 29.10 16.09 -0.62
C LEU A 84 28.53 15.01 -1.53
N SER A 85 28.96 13.75 -1.36
CA SER A 85 28.46 12.61 -2.13
C SER A 85 26.97 12.38 -1.86
N VAL A 86 26.60 12.24 -0.59
CA VAL A 86 25.20 11.98 -0.18
C VAL A 86 24.28 13.16 -0.55
N TYR A 87 24.75 14.40 -0.43
CA TYR A 87 24.03 15.57 -0.93
C TYR A 87 23.78 15.49 -2.45
N LYS A 88 24.81 15.17 -3.25
CA LYS A 88 24.69 15.09 -4.72
C LYS A 88 23.67 14.02 -5.13
N ILE A 89 23.66 12.87 -4.46
CA ILE A 89 22.70 11.79 -4.70
C ILE A 89 21.28 12.26 -4.37
N ALA A 90 21.05 12.77 -3.15
CA ALA A 90 19.73 13.25 -2.73
C ALA A 90 19.20 14.38 -3.64
N ALA A 91 20.07 15.32 -4.03
CA ALA A 91 19.72 16.41 -4.94
C ALA A 91 19.34 15.87 -6.33
N LYS A 92 20.07 14.87 -6.84
CA LYS A 92 19.78 14.23 -8.13
C LYS A 92 18.41 13.54 -8.10
N GLU A 93 18.15 12.71 -7.09
CA GLU A 93 16.89 11.98 -6.95
C GLU A 93 15.68 12.92 -6.87
N ILE A 94 15.79 14.03 -6.12
CA ILE A 94 14.75 15.06 -6.10
C ILE A 94 14.56 15.70 -7.47
N LEU A 95 15.63 15.97 -8.22
CA LEU A 95 15.55 16.60 -9.54
C LEU A 95 14.98 15.67 -10.63
N GLU A 96 15.05 14.35 -10.44
CA GLU A 96 14.40 13.37 -11.34
C GLU A 96 12.88 13.46 -11.26
N SER A 97 12.33 13.74 -10.08
CA SER A 97 10.88 13.79 -9.83
C SER A 97 10.30 15.21 -9.79
N TYR A 98 11.13 16.22 -9.46
CA TYR A 98 10.68 17.58 -9.20
C TYR A 98 11.58 18.62 -9.88
N LYS A 99 10.98 19.66 -10.46
CA LYS A 99 11.73 20.80 -11.04
C LYS A 99 12.48 21.64 -9.99
N LYS A 100 12.07 21.55 -8.72
CA LYS A 100 12.64 22.28 -7.57
C LYS A 100 12.41 21.49 -6.29
N LEU A 101 13.11 21.87 -5.22
CA LEU A 101 12.93 21.25 -3.91
C LEU A 101 11.44 21.32 -3.47
N PRO A 102 10.80 20.18 -3.17
CA PRO A 102 9.39 20.18 -2.79
C PRO A 102 9.17 20.78 -1.39
N ASN A 103 7.92 21.17 -1.13
CA ASN A 103 7.50 21.62 0.19
C ASN A 103 7.23 20.42 1.10
N THR A 104 7.97 20.31 2.21
CA THR A 104 7.82 19.20 3.16
C THR A 104 6.44 19.12 3.78
N LYS A 105 5.77 20.26 4.04
CA LYS A 105 4.40 20.29 4.57
C LYS A 105 3.39 19.68 3.59
N GLU A 106 3.60 19.90 2.29
CA GLU A 106 2.74 19.32 1.26
C GLU A 106 2.96 17.81 1.14
N ILE A 107 4.21 17.33 1.24
CA ILE A 107 4.52 15.90 1.27
C ILE A 107 3.88 15.24 2.49
N LEU A 108 4.02 15.82 3.68
CA LEU A 108 3.38 15.30 4.91
C LEU A 108 1.86 15.20 4.74
N SER A 109 1.21 16.26 4.26
CA SER A 109 -0.25 16.23 4.04
C SER A 109 -0.68 15.17 3.03
N LYS A 110 0.13 14.88 1.99
CA LYS A 110 -0.13 13.77 1.06
C LYS A 110 0.04 12.41 1.74
N LEU A 111 1.10 12.23 2.52
CA LEU A 111 1.33 11.00 3.30
C LEU A 111 0.17 10.72 4.25
N ASP A 112 -0.31 11.72 4.98
CA ASP A 112 -1.44 11.57 5.91
C ASP A 112 -2.70 11.10 5.17
N LYS A 113 -3.03 11.75 4.04
CA LYS A 113 -4.18 11.37 3.20
C LYS A 113 -4.06 9.96 2.62
N LEU A 114 -2.86 9.56 2.20
CA LEU A 114 -2.61 8.21 1.69
C LEU A 114 -2.75 7.18 2.82
N GLN A 115 -2.26 7.49 4.02
CA GLN A 115 -2.38 6.62 5.19
C GLN A 115 -3.85 6.43 5.59
N GLU A 116 -4.66 7.48 5.62
CA GLU A 116 -6.10 7.40 5.91
C GLU A 116 -6.83 6.51 4.89
N LYS A 117 -6.57 6.71 3.60
CA LYS A 117 -7.14 5.88 2.53
C LYS A 117 -6.70 4.42 2.63
N LYS A 118 -5.41 4.18 2.87
CA LYS A 118 -4.87 2.83 3.07
C LYS A 118 -5.54 2.13 4.25
N ASN A 119 -5.71 2.83 5.38
CA ASN A 119 -6.36 2.27 6.56
C ASN A 119 -7.82 1.88 6.27
N THR A 120 -8.55 2.71 5.53
CA THR A 120 -9.92 2.42 5.10
C THR A 120 -9.97 1.16 4.22
N LEU A 121 -9.12 1.07 3.20
CA LEU A 121 -9.04 -0.12 2.34
C LEU A 121 -8.62 -1.37 3.11
N MET A 122 -7.78 -1.25 4.14
CA MET A 122 -7.37 -2.38 4.98
C MET A 122 -8.54 -2.90 5.84
N GLN A 123 -9.43 -2.02 6.28
CA GLN A 123 -10.67 -2.40 6.96
C GLN A 123 -11.61 -3.13 5.99
N GLU A 124 -11.83 -2.58 4.79
CA GLU A 124 -12.62 -3.23 3.75
C GLU A 124 -12.07 -4.61 3.38
N TYR A 125 -10.74 -4.73 3.24
CA TYR A 125 -10.07 -6.00 2.98
C TYR A 125 -10.30 -7.03 4.10
N SER A 126 -10.23 -6.59 5.36
CA SER A 126 -10.46 -7.46 6.52
C SER A 126 -11.91 -7.96 6.55
N LEU A 127 -12.87 -7.08 6.31
CA LEU A 127 -14.29 -7.44 6.22
C LEU A 127 -14.57 -8.40 5.06
N ASN A 128 -14.02 -8.12 3.88
CA ASN A 128 -14.14 -9.01 2.73
C ASN A 128 -13.53 -10.40 3.04
N LYS A 129 -12.40 -10.46 3.75
CA LYS A 129 -11.77 -11.73 4.13
C LYS A 129 -12.67 -12.57 5.05
N GLU A 130 -13.33 -11.93 6.02
CA GLU A 130 -14.30 -12.61 6.90
C GLU A 130 -15.51 -13.11 6.10
N GLN A 131 -16.09 -12.27 5.25
CA GLN A 131 -17.20 -12.65 4.38
C GLN A 131 -16.84 -13.80 3.43
N PHE A 132 -15.65 -13.75 2.83
CA PHE A 132 -15.14 -14.83 1.97
C PHE A 132 -15.06 -16.15 2.73
N TYR A 133 -14.55 -16.14 3.96
CA TYR A 133 -14.46 -17.33 4.79
C TYR A 133 -15.84 -17.92 5.07
N ASP A 134 -16.82 -17.08 5.44
CA ASP A 134 -18.19 -17.51 5.70
C ASP A 134 -18.83 -18.14 4.46
N LEU A 135 -18.71 -17.51 3.29
CA LEU A 135 -19.23 -18.05 2.03
C LEU A 135 -18.63 -19.43 1.70
N VAL A 136 -17.31 -19.60 1.90
CA VAL A 136 -16.64 -20.89 1.71
C VAL A 136 -17.14 -21.95 2.70
N GLN A 137 -17.39 -21.57 3.97
CA GLN A 137 -17.98 -22.49 4.95
C GLN A 137 -19.41 -22.87 4.59
N TYR A 138 -20.22 -21.94 4.10
CA TYR A 138 -21.57 -22.22 3.62
C TYR A 138 -21.56 -23.19 2.45
N ARG A 139 -20.62 -23.03 1.50
CA ARG A 139 -20.45 -23.96 0.38
C ARG A 139 -20.14 -25.38 0.85
N LYS A 140 -19.16 -25.54 1.75
CA LYS A 140 -18.81 -26.85 2.34
C LYS A 140 -20.00 -27.50 3.07
N ASN A 141 -20.76 -26.70 3.80
CA ASN A 141 -21.95 -27.19 4.49
C ASN A 141 -23.06 -27.64 3.52
N TYR A 142 -23.24 -26.92 2.42
CA TYR A 142 -24.17 -27.28 1.35
C TYR A 142 -23.79 -28.62 0.70
N GLU A 143 -22.52 -28.77 0.31
CA GLU A 143 -21.98 -30.01 -0.27
C GLU A 143 -22.18 -31.21 0.67
N ASN A 144 -21.91 -31.04 1.97
CA ASN A 144 -22.09 -32.09 2.98
C ASN A 144 -23.56 -32.46 3.24
N TYR A 145 -24.49 -31.51 3.12
CA TYR A 145 -25.92 -31.78 3.33
C TYR A 145 -26.49 -32.62 2.19
N TYR A 146 -26.30 -32.17 0.94
CA TYR A 146 -26.83 -32.88 -0.23
C TYR A 146 -26.04 -34.15 -0.56
N GLY A 147 -24.74 -34.21 -0.29
CA GLY A 147 -23.96 -35.45 -0.43
C GLY A 147 -24.46 -36.59 0.47
N LYS A 148 -25.04 -36.27 1.64
CA LYS A 148 -25.63 -37.25 2.57
C LYS A 148 -27.08 -37.64 2.23
N GLU A 149 -27.81 -36.81 1.49
CA GLU A 149 -29.17 -37.15 1.01
C GLU A 149 -29.13 -38.15 -0.16
N VAL A 150 -28.05 -38.17 -0.95
CA VAL A 150 -27.92 -39.07 -2.11
C VAL A 150 -27.43 -40.47 -1.73
N GLU A 151 -26.80 -40.66 -0.56
CA GLU A 151 -26.33 -41.95 -0.05
C GLU A 151 -27.35 -42.69 0.85
N ARG A 152 -28.57 -42.15 1.05
CA ARG A 152 -29.66 -42.78 1.82
C ARG A 152 -30.73 -43.38 0.91
#